data_AF-A0A2A4IZ20-F1
#
_entry.id   AF-A0A2A4IZ20-F1
#
_cell.length_a   1.000
_cell.length_b   1.000
_cell.length_c   1.000
_cell.angle_alpha   90.00
_cell.angle_beta   90.00
_cell.angle_gamma   90.00
#
_symmetry.space_group_name_H-M   'P 1'
#
loop_
_entity.id
_entity.type
_entity.pdbx_description
1 polymer ?
#
loop_
_entity_poly.entity_id
_entity_poly.type
_entity_poly.pdbx_seq_one_letter_code
_entity_poly.pdbx_strand_id
1 'polypeptide(L)'
;MERQRRDTEENRLWANPCDYNDSQSKPSYKPEDAKGFALKLVAQAKNAYTSTAKYKDTFALKLHSYNSFDELLVSWKSYEFLPKEWLPKNKTLYEEMSDQEISELMPNIDELLPGMYKGLKMIVAGLYVFSNEELNPNIIADESLKDNITQTMHDVRAVLCYFNDIMNVRNLKIEKLSQSEIPEMANNMGVLLYRDTLNYLEYLAQVFQKLSEMESA
;
A
#
# COMPACT_ATOMS: atom_id res chain seq x y z
N MET A 1 3.92 24.10 35.08
CA MET A 1 4.64 23.84 33.81
C MET A 1 4.01 22.62 33.17
N GLU A 2 3.04 22.84 32.27
CA GLU A 2 2.50 21.78 31.42
C GLU A 2 3.63 21.25 30.54
N ARG A 3 3.89 19.94 30.64
CA ARG A 3 4.72 19.25 29.65
C ARG A 3 4.00 19.37 28.32
N GLN A 4 4.55 20.17 27.40
CA GLN A 4 4.21 20.10 25.98
C GLN A 4 4.23 18.62 25.58
N ARG A 5 3.05 18.07 25.28
CA ARG A 5 2.92 16.82 24.54
C ARG A 5 3.75 17.01 23.28
N ARG A 6 4.86 16.27 23.16
CA ARG A 6 5.55 16.14 21.88
C ARG A 6 4.49 15.67 20.89
N ASP A 7 4.27 16.47 19.85
CA ASP A 7 3.43 16.09 18.73
C ASP A 7 3.81 14.66 18.31
N THR A 8 2.79 13.84 18.18
CA THR A 8 2.82 12.48 17.65
C THR A 8 3.54 12.46 16.31
N GLU A 9 4.84 12.14 16.33
CA GLU A 9 5.66 11.97 15.13
C GLU A 9 5.18 10.72 14.39
N GLU A 10 4.78 10.88 13.12
CA GLU A 10 4.44 9.76 12.23
C GLU A 10 5.64 8.81 12.11
N ASN A 11 5.41 7.49 12.06
CA ASN A 11 6.51 6.52 11.96
C ASN A 11 7.33 6.78 10.68
N ARG A 12 8.65 6.79 10.82
CA ARG A 12 9.59 7.10 9.74
C ARG A 12 9.43 6.22 8.50
N LEU A 13 8.99 4.96 8.65
CA LEU A 13 8.85 4.03 7.53
C LEU A 13 7.88 4.51 6.46
N TRP A 14 6.78 5.17 6.87
CA TRP A 14 5.77 5.72 5.96
C TRP A 14 5.71 7.24 5.96
N ALA A 15 6.31 7.92 6.94
CA ALA A 15 6.52 9.38 6.91
C ALA A 15 7.60 9.78 5.88
N ASN A 16 8.65 8.98 5.74
CA ASN A 16 9.75 9.18 4.80
C ASN A 16 10.11 7.84 4.11
N PRO A 17 9.26 7.38 3.19
CA PRO A 17 9.42 6.07 2.54
C PRO A 17 10.69 5.97 1.68
N CYS A 18 11.27 7.10 1.29
CA CYS A 18 12.46 7.19 0.44
C CYS A 18 13.77 7.40 1.21
N ASP A 19 13.73 7.44 2.55
CA ASP A 19 14.89 7.69 3.40
C ASP A 19 15.66 8.98 3.03
N TYR A 20 14.95 10.05 2.63
CA TYR A 20 15.58 11.34 2.37
C TYR A 20 16.20 11.93 3.64
N ASN A 21 17.32 12.62 3.48
CA ASN A 21 18.09 13.20 4.59
C ASN A 21 17.27 14.15 5.48
N ASP A 22 16.22 14.75 4.93
CA ASP A 22 15.22 15.51 5.69
C ASP A 22 13.82 15.04 5.27
N SER A 23 13.03 14.55 6.23
CA SER A 23 11.64 14.14 6.02
C SER A 23 10.72 15.27 5.53
N GLN A 24 11.16 16.52 5.63
CA GLN A 24 10.47 17.70 5.10
C GLN A 24 11.14 18.28 3.85
N SER A 25 12.28 17.75 3.41
CA SER A 25 12.89 18.19 2.15
C SER A 25 12.04 17.71 0.99
N LYS A 26 11.37 18.66 0.33
CA LYS A 26 10.80 18.43 -1.00
C LYS A 26 11.99 18.31 -1.96
N PRO A 27 12.27 17.13 -2.55
CA PRO A 27 13.27 17.06 -3.57
C PRO A 27 12.87 18.01 -4.71
N SER A 28 13.83 18.75 -5.25
CA SER A 28 13.55 19.66 -6.37
C SER A 28 13.43 18.84 -7.66
N TYR A 29 12.22 18.38 -7.96
CA TYR A 29 11.92 17.69 -9.19
C TYR A 29 11.44 18.64 -10.29
N LYS A 30 11.69 18.26 -11.54
CA LYS A 30 11.08 18.93 -12.68
C LYS A 30 9.72 18.28 -12.98
N PRO A 31 8.75 19.04 -13.51
CA PRO A 31 7.48 18.45 -13.95
C PRO A 31 7.66 17.28 -14.91
N GLU A 32 8.67 17.35 -15.79
CA GLU A 32 9.01 16.29 -16.75
C GLU A 32 9.35 14.94 -16.11
N ASP A 33 9.73 14.92 -14.83
CA ASP A 33 10.11 13.70 -14.11
C ASP A 33 8.87 12.86 -13.72
N ALA A 34 7.66 13.45 -13.71
CA ALA A 34 6.41 12.80 -13.28
C ALA A 34 6.17 11.46 -14.00
N LYS A 35 6.32 11.46 -15.33
CA LYS A 35 6.18 10.25 -16.16
C LYS A 35 7.19 9.17 -15.78
N GLY A 36 8.44 9.57 -15.55
CA GLY A 36 9.51 8.66 -15.15
C GLY A 36 9.22 7.98 -13.81
N PHE A 37 8.73 8.74 -12.83
CA PHE A 37 8.31 8.18 -11.53
C PHE A 37 7.07 7.30 -11.64
N ALA A 38 6.08 7.68 -12.45
CA ALA A 38 4.90 6.86 -12.69
C ALA A 38 5.26 5.48 -13.26
N LEU A 39 6.13 5.42 -14.29
CA LEU A 39 6.59 4.16 -14.87
C LEU A 39 7.38 3.29 -13.87
N LYS A 40 8.22 3.91 -13.03
CA LYS A 40 8.93 3.20 -11.95
C LYS A 40 7.97 2.65 -10.91
N LEU A 41 6.95 3.42 -10.53
CA LEU A 41 5.89 2.96 -9.63
C LEU A 41 5.16 1.75 -10.22
N VAL A 42 4.76 1.81 -11.49
CA VAL A 42 4.10 0.68 -12.18
C VAL A 42 4.96 -0.58 -12.12
N ALA A 43 6.24 -0.47 -12.47
CA ALA A 43 7.17 -1.60 -12.44
C ALA A 43 7.30 -2.17 -11.02
N GLN A 44 7.47 -1.30 -10.01
CA GLN A 44 7.62 -1.71 -8.62
C GLN A 44 6.33 -2.34 -8.07
N ALA A 45 5.16 -1.81 -8.41
CA ALA A 45 3.87 -2.34 -7.98
C ALA A 45 3.60 -3.73 -8.57
N LYS A 46 3.90 -3.94 -9.87
CA LYS A 46 3.79 -5.24 -10.53
C LYS A 46 4.74 -6.29 -9.93
N ASN A 47 5.97 -5.88 -9.61
CA ASN A 47 6.95 -6.74 -8.95
C ASN A 47 6.50 -7.12 -7.54
N ALA A 48 6.10 -6.13 -6.72
CA ALA A 48 5.60 -6.35 -5.37
C ALA A 48 4.36 -7.27 -5.36
N TYR A 49 3.44 -7.06 -6.31
CA TYR A 49 2.26 -7.90 -6.47
C TYR A 49 2.66 -9.35 -6.79
N THR A 50 3.52 -9.53 -7.78
CA THR A 50 3.96 -10.87 -8.23
C THR A 50 4.72 -11.60 -7.12
N SER A 51 5.61 -10.92 -6.40
CA SER A 51 6.35 -11.49 -5.27
C SER A 51 5.42 -11.86 -4.12
N THR A 52 4.45 -11.00 -3.79
CA THR A 52 3.48 -11.26 -2.73
C THR A 52 2.54 -12.41 -3.11
N ALA A 53 2.03 -12.44 -4.34
CA ALA A 53 1.11 -13.48 -4.80
C ALA A 53 1.73 -14.89 -4.75
N LYS A 54 3.07 -15.02 -4.88
CA LYS A 54 3.75 -16.33 -4.87
C LYS A 54 3.55 -17.15 -3.59
N TYR A 55 3.32 -16.51 -2.45
CA TYR A 55 3.19 -17.21 -1.17
C TYR A 55 1.78 -17.14 -0.57
N LYS A 56 0.77 -16.71 -1.34
CA LYS A 56 -0.61 -16.55 -0.86
C LYS A 56 -1.23 -17.83 -0.29
N ASP A 57 -0.96 -18.98 -0.91
CA ASP A 57 -1.51 -20.25 -0.44
C ASP A 57 -0.76 -20.76 0.78
N THR A 58 0.55 -20.49 0.87
CA THR A 58 1.34 -20.72 2.09
C THR A 58 0.81 -19.88 3.24
N PHE A 59 0.50 -18.60 3.00
CA PHE A 59 -0.13 -17.72 3.99
C PHE A 59 -1.45 -18.30 4.49
N ALA A 60 -2.32 -18.73 3.58
CA ALA A 60 -3.63 -19.31 3.93
C ALA A 60 -3.50 -20.60 4.74
N LEU A 61 -2.60 -21.50 4.34
CA LEU A 61 -2.38 -22.78 4.99
C LEU A 61 -1.77 -22.61 6.38
N LYS A 62 -0.69 -21.82 6.47
CA LYS A 62 0.10 -21.69 7.71
C LYS A 62 -0.60 -20.87 8.78
N LEU A 63 -1.33 -19.81 8.39
CA LEU A 63 -1.93 -18.90 9.35
C LEU A 63 -3.39 -19.19 9.64
N HIS A 64 -4.09 -19.81 8.69
CA HIS A 64 -5.54 -20.01 8.78
C HIS A 64 -5.99 -21.46 8.53
N SER A 65 -5.08 -22.38 8.20
CA SER A 65 -5.39 -23.79 7.93
C SER A 65 -6.34 -24.02 6.75
N TYR A 66 -6.28 -23.16 5.73
CA TYR A 66 -6.98 -23.33 4.44
C TYR A 66 -6.02 -23.82 3.36
N ASN A 67 -6.48 -24.64 2.42
CA ASN A 67 -5.58 -25.19 1.38
C ASN A 67 -5.19 -24.16 0.33
N SER A 68 -6.01 -23.12 0.15
CA SER A 68 -5.72 -22.01 -0.75
C SER A 68 -6.19 -20.69 -0.18
N PHE A 69 -5.60 -19.61 -0.67
CA PHE A 69 -6.04 -18.25 -0.34
C PHE A 69 -7.47 -17.98 -0.79
N ASP A 70 -7.88 -18.54 -1.93
CA ASP A 70 -9.21 -18.29 -2.48
C ASP A 70 -10.30 -18.97 -1.64
N GLU A 71 -10.04 -20.16 -1.08
CA GLU A 71 -10.91 -20.81 -0.09
C GLU A 71 -11.04 -19.98 1.19
N LEU A 72 -9.91 -19.46 1.70
CA LEU A 72 -9.89 -18.60 2.87
C LEU A 72 -10.78 -17.37 2.65
N LEU A 73 -10.65 -16.70 1.50
CA LEU A 73 -11.35 -15.45 1.20
C LEU A 73 -12.87 -15.57 1.21
N VAL A 74 -13.45 -16.75 0.97
CA VAL A 74 -14.92 -16.96 1.02
C VAL A 74 -15.51 -16.47 2.34
N SER A 75 -14.79 -16.66 3.45
CA SER A 75 -15.22 -16.29 4.80
C SER A 75 -15.10 -14.79 5.10
N TRP A 76 -14.39 -14.04 4.26
CA TRP A 76 -13.95 -12.66 4.54
C TRP A 76 -14.42 -11.63 3.51
N LYS A 77 -15.29 -12.02 2.55
CA LYS A 77 -15.73 -11.17 1.44
C LYS A 77 -16.40 -9.86 1.88
N SER A 78 -17.04 -9.83 3.04
CA SER A 78 -17.81 -8.65 3.52
C SER A 78 -17.03 -7.71 4.44
N TYR A 79 -15.76 -8.02 4.75
CA TYR A 79 -14.96 -7.20 5.67
C TYR A 79 -13.95 -6.34 4.91
N GLU A 80 -13.59 -5.21 5.51
CA GLU A 80 -12.75 -4.16 4.90
C GLU A 80 -11.59 -3.85 5.84
N PHE A 81 -10.35 -3.83 5.31
CA PHE A 81 -9.19 -3.35 6.05
C PHE A 81 -8.98 -1.86 5.78
N LEU A 82 -8.93 -1.48 4.51
CA LEU A 82 -8.87 -0.07 4.13
C LEU A 82 -10.28 0.54 4.08
N PRO A 83 -10.47 1.77 4.59
CA PRO A 83 -11.69 2.53 4.37
C PRO A 83 -12.00 2.66 2.87
N LYS A 84 -13.28 2.60 2.51
CA LYS A 84 -13.78 2.76 1.12
C LYS A 84 -13.38 4.06 0.42
N GLU A 85 -12.90 5.04 1.18
CA GLU A 85 -12.44 6.32 0.68
C GLU A 85 -11.03 6.22 0.08
N TRP A 86 -10.23 5.21 0.48
CA TRP A 86 -8.84 5.03 0.05
C TRP A 86 -8.66 3.84 -0.89
N LEU A 87 -9.69 2.99 -1.02
CA LEU A 87 -9.79 1.91 -2.00
C LEU A 87 -10.77 2.27 -3.13
N PRO A 88 -10.49 1.85 -4.38
CA PRO A 88 -11.50 1.83 -5.44
C PRO A 88 -12.66 0.90 -5.09
N LYS A 89 -13.87 1.47 -4.92
CA LYS A 89 -15.08 0.77 -4.45
C LYS A 89 -15.48 -0.44 -5.30
N ASN A 90 -15.12 -0.46 -6.57
CA ASN A 90 -15.50 -1.49 -7.53
C ASN A 90 -14.39 -2.51 -7.82
N LYS A 91 -13.20 -2.35 -7.21
CA LYS A 91 -12.06 -3.21 -7.52
C LYS A 91 -12.20 -4.56 -6.82
N THR A 92 -12.44 -5.60 -7.61
CA THR A 92 -12.39 -6.99 -7.18
C THR A 92 -10.96 -7.51 -7.25
N LEU A 93 -10.55 -8.35 -6.29
CA LEU A 93 -9.25 -9.01 -6.33
C LEU A 93 -9.11 -9.89 -7.58
N TYR A 94 -7.95 -9.83 -8.24
CA TYR A 94 -7.60 -10.54 -9.50
C TYR A 94 -8.35 -10.08 -10.75
N GLU A 95 -9.20 -9.07 -10.64
CA GLU A 95 -9.88 -8.48 -11.79
C GLU A 95 -9.34 -7.08 -12.02
N GLU A 96 -8.74 -6.86 -13.18
CA GLU A 96 -8.38 -5.52 -13.62
C GLU A 96 -9.64 -4.65 -13.72
N MET A 97 -9.52 -3.37 -13.36
CA MET A 97 -10.61 -2.43 -13.59
C MET A 97 -10.69 -2.18 -15.10
N SER A 98 -11.90 -1.90 -15.58
CA SER A 98 -12.04 -1.59 -17.00
C SER A 98 -11.25 -0.32 -17.36
N ASP A 99 -10.71 -0.28 -18.57
CA ASP A 99 -10.04 0.92 -19.10
C ASP A 99 -10.93 2.16 -19.03
N GLN A 100 -12.25 1.96 -19.17
CA GLN A 100 -13.23 3.03 -19.02
C GLN A 100 -13.24 3.59 -17.60
N GLU A 101 -13.39 2.73 -16.58
CA GLU A 101 -13.39 3.17 -15.17
C GLU A 101 -12.09 3.88 -14.81
N ILE A 102 -10.93 3.35 -15.23
CA ILE A 102 -9.64 3.99 -14.99
C ILE A 102 -9.55 5.35 -15.70
N SER A 103 -10.05 5.45 -16.94
CA SER A 103 -10.06 6.70 -17.69
C SER A 103 -10.96 7.76 -17.05
N GLU A 104 -12.07 7.37 -16.43
CA GLU A 104 -12.99 8.25 -15.71
C GLU A 104 -12.36 8.87 -14.45
N LEU A 105 -11.32 8.25 -13.87
CA LEU A 105 -10.59 8.80 -12.72
C LEU A 105 -9.65 9.95 -13.12
N MET A 106 -9.13 9.93 -14.36
CA MET A 106 -8.03 10.78 -14.78
C MET A 106 -8.31 12.29 -14.69
N PRO A 107 -9.49 12.81 -15.06
CA PRO A 107 -9.78 14.24 -14.95
C PRO A 107 -9.63 14.81 -13.54
N ASN A 108 -9.86 14.00 -12.51
CA ASN A 108 -9.80 14.40 -11.10
C ASN A 108 -8.69 13.67 -10.33
N ILE A 109 -7.68 13.12 -11.03
CA ILE A 109 -6.68 12.25 -10.41
C ILE A 109 -5.93 12.95 -9.27
N ASP A 110 -5.62 14.24 -9.42
CA ASP A 110 -4.92 15.03 -8.39
C ASP A 110 -5.71 15.19 -7.08
N GLU A 111 -7.04 15.11 -7.13
CA GLU A 111 -7.88 15.11 -5.93
C GLU A 111 -7.88 13.74 -5.23
N LEU A 112 -7.68 12.66 -6.00
CA LEU A 112 -7.71 11.28 -5.52
C LEU A 112 -6.35 10.81 -4.97
N LEU A 113 -5.25 11.26 -5.58
CA LEU A 113 -3.89 10.84 -5.25
C LEU A 113 -3.52 11.01 -3.76
N PRO A 114 -3.88 12.10 -3.05
CA PRO A 114 -3.64 12.20 -1.60
C PRO A 114 -4.28 11.07 -0.78
N GLY A 115 -5.53 10.73 -1.07
CA GLY A 115 -6.23 9.64 -0.38
C GLY A 115 -5.63 8.29 -0.73
N MET A 116 -5.26 8.09 -2.00
CA MET A 116 -4.60 6.87 -2.44
C MET A 116 -3.21 6.69 -1.79
N TYR A 117 -2.46 7.79 -1.68
CA TYR A 117 -1.16 7.79 -1.01
C TYR A 117 -1.29 7.41 0.47
N LYS A 118 -2.29 7.96 1.17
CA LYS A 118 -2.59 7.61 2.56
C LYS A 118 -3.04 6.15 2.71
N GLY A 119 -3.82 5.62 1.77
CA GLY A 119 -4.17 4.20 1.71
C GLY A 119 -2.94 3.29 1.61
N LEU A 120 -1.96 3.66 0.78
CA LEU A 120 -0.71 2.91 0.68
C LEU A 120 0.12 3.00 1.97
N LYS A 121 0.15 4.16 2.64
CA LYS A 121 0.76 4.27 3.98
C LYS A 121 0.12 3.31 4.97
N MET A 122 -1.21 3.18 4.95
CA MET A 122 -1.95 2.26 5.82
C MET A 122 -1.57 0.80 5.58
N ILE A 123 -1.39 0.39 4.31
CA ILE A 123 -0.89 -0.95 3.99
C ILE A 123 0.53 -1.16 4.53
N VAL A 124 1.46 -0.22 4.29
CA VAL A 124 2.84 -0.33 4.78
C VAL A 124 2.87 -0.42 6.31
N ALA A 125 2.12 0.45 6.97
CA ALA A 125 2.00 0.45 8.42
C ALA A 125 1.40 -0.85 8.95
N GLY A 126 0.37 -1.36 8.27
CA GLY A 126 -0.26 -2.62 8.62
C GLY A 126 0.69 -3.81 8.48
N LEU A 127 1.40 -3.91 7.36
CA LEU A 127 2.39 -4.98 7.15
C LEU A 127 3.52 -4.91 8.17
N TYR A 128 3.96 -3.70 8.54
CA TYR A 128 4.96 -3.49 9.58
C TYR A 128 4.46 -3.98 10.95
N VAL A 129 3.23 -3.64 11.34
CA VAL A 129 2.64 -4.11 12.60
C VAL A 129 2.48 -5.62 12.56
N PHE A 130 1.93 -6.16 11.46
CA PHE A 130 1.65 -7.59 11.30
C PHE A 130 2.91 -8.47 11.30
N SER A 131 4.06 -7.96 10.84
CA SER A 131 5.32 -8.69 10.86
C SER A 131 6.10 -8.61 12.17
N ASN A 132 5.84 -7.59 13.00
CA ASN A 132 6.62 -7.30 14.21
C ASN A 132 5.88 -7.59 15.51
N GLU A 133 4.58 -7.39 15.56
CA GLU A 133 3.81 -7.76 16.73
C GLU A 133 3.62 -9.28 16.71
N GLU A 134 3.81 -9.93 17.86
CA GLU A 134 3.71 -11.38 18.06
C GLU A 134 2.25 -11.90 17.94
N LEU A 135 1.51 -11.41 16.94
CA LEU A 135 0.06 -11.53 16.81
C LEU A 135 -0.38 -12.92 16.39
N ASN A 136 0.49 -13.68 15.74
CA ASN A 136 0.22 -15.04 15.35
C ASN A 136 1.44 -15.93 15.63
N PRO A 137 1.36 -16.85 16.61
CA PRO A 137 2.44 -17.79 16.92
C PRO A 137 2.93 -18.60 15.71
N ASN A 138 2.08 -18.80 14.70
CA ASN A 138 2.44 -19.52 13.48
C ASN A 138 3.30 -18.67 12.52
N ILE A 139 3.19 -17.34 12.54
CA ILE A 139 4.14 -16.45 11.82
C ILE A 139 5.51 -16.51 12.49
N ILE A 140 5.54 -16.52 13.83
CA ILE A 140 6.78 -16.55 14.61
C ILE A 140 7.50 -17.89 14.44
N ALA A 141 6.74 -18.99 14.38
CA ALA A 141 7.28 -20.33 14.21
C ALA A 141 7.73 -20.63 12.76
N ASP A 142 7.30 -19.84 11.78
CA ASP A 142 7.65 -20.01 10.36
C ASP A 142 8.50 -18.82 9.86
N GLU A 143 9.81 -18.92 10.06
CA GLU A 143 10.78 -17.89 9.65
C GLU A 143 10.62 -17.51 8.17
N SER A 144 10.35 -18.47 7.30
CA SER A 144 10.18 -18.21 5.87
C SER A 144 8.95 -17.35 5.59
N LEU A 145 7.83 -17.60 6.26
CA LEU A 145 6.63 -16.78 6.11
C LEU A 145 6.83 -15.37 6.67
N LYS A 146 7.51 -15.25 7.83
CA LYS A 146 7.87 -13.95 8.39
C LYS A 146 8.76 -13.14 7.45
N ASP A 147 9.77 -13.76 6.86
CA ASP A 147 10.66 -13.12 5.89
C ASP A 147 9.88 -12.68 4.64
N ASN A 148 8.97 -13.50 4.13
CA ASN A 148 8.12 -13.15 2.99
C ASN A 148 7.23 -11.93 3.27
N ILE A 149 6.58 -11.88 4.44
CA ILE A 149 5.73 -10.74 4.83
C ILE A 149 6.59 -9.47 5.02
N THR A 150 7.76 -9.61 5.64
CA THR A 150 8.70 -8.50 5.84
C THR A 150 9.22 -7.97 4.50
N GLN A 151 9.53 -8.87 3.56
CA GLN A 151 9.92 -8.48 2.20
C GLN A 151 8.75 -7.79 1.47
N THR A 152 7.52 -8.30 1.58
CA THR A 152 6.34 -7.61 1.04
C THR A 152 6.20 -6.20 1.62
N MET A 153 6.40 -5.99 2.92
CA MET A 153 6.40 -4.65 3.53
C MET A 153 7.44 -3.73 2.88
N HIS A 154 8.66 -4.20 2.69
CA HIS A 154 9.72 -3.43 2.02
C HIS A 154 9.41 -3.13 0.55
N ASP A 155 8.88 -4.10 -0.18
CA ASP A 155 8.50 -3.94 -1.59
C ASP A 155 7.39 -2.91 -1.75
N VAL A 156 6.37 -2.95 -0.87
CA VAL A 156 5.26 -1.97 -0.84
C VAL A 156 5.77 -0.58 -0.40
N ARG A 157 6.71 -0.51 0.55
CA ARG A 157 7.37 0.75 0.93
C ARG A 157 8.13 1.36 -0.26
N ALA A 158 8.75 0.56 -1.11
CA ALA A 158 9.38 1.05 -2.34
C ALA A 158 8.36 1.63 -3.33
N VAL A 159 7.16 1.02 -3.46
CA VAL A 159 6.05 1.62 -4.23
C VAL A 159 5.65 2.97 -3.62
N LEU A 160 5.54 3.04 -2.29
CA LEU A 160 5.21 4.25 -1.56
C LEU A 160 6.25 5.36 -1.77
N CYS A 161 7.53 5.00 -1.94
CA CYS A 161 8.57 5.96 -2.27
C CYS A 161 8.36 6.60 -3.64
N TYR A 162 8.15 5.82 -4.70
CA TYR A 162 7.86 6.40 -6.02
C TYR A 162 6.56 7.19 -6.04
N PHE A 163 5.57 6.78 -5.26
CA PHE A 163 4.34 7.56 -5.10
C PHE A 163 4.65 8.89 -4.40
N ASN A 164 5.49 8.90 -3.36
CA ASN A 164 5.94 10.13 -2.70
C ASN A 164 6.60 11.10 -3.70
N ASP A 165 7.39 10.60 -4.64
CA ASP A 165 7.98 11.44 -5.69
C ASP A 165 6.93 12.09 -6.58
N ILE A 166 5.91 11.34 -6.99
CA ILE A 166 4.81 11.88 -7.80
C ILE A 166 4.02 12.93 -7.02
N MET A 167 3.73 12.68 -5.74
CA MET A 167 3.08 13.66 -4.85
C MET A 167 3.88 14.97 -4.78
N ASN A 168 5.21 14.87 -4.69
CA ASN A 168 6.10 16.03 -4.63
C ASN A 168 6.20 16.77 -5.98
N VAL A 169 6.39 16.05 -7.09
CA VAL A 169 6.46 16.64 -8.44
C VAL A 169 5.19 17.42 -8.77
N ARG A 170 4.02 16.87 -8.40
CA ARG A 170 2.72 17.48 -8.64
C ARG A 170 2.31 18.49 -7.55
N ASN A 171 3.18 18.73 -6.56
CA ASN A 171 2.95 19.61 -5.42
C ASN A 171 1.62 19.34 -4.68
N LEU A 172 1.29 18.07 -4.50
CA LEU A 172 0.06 17.62 -3.84
C LEU A 172 0.24 17.56 -2.33
N LYS A 173 -0.87 17.66 -1.60
CA LYS A 173 -0.89 17.54 -0.14
C LYS A 173 -0.56 16.10 0.28
N ILE A 174 0.45 15.94 1.13
CA ILE A 174 0.76 14.67 1.78
C ILE A 174 0.12 14.67 3.16
N GLU A 175 -0.89 13.82 3.34
CA GLU A 175 -1.52 13.63 4.64
C GLU A 175 -0.70 12.69 5.53
N LYS A 176 -0.64 13.00 6.82
CA LYS A 176 -0.04 12.13 7.83
C LYS A 176 -0.99 10.98 8.14
N LEU A 177 -0.42 9.81 8.42
CA LEU A 177 -1.12 8.68 9.00
C LEU A 177 -0.75 8.58 10.49
N SER A 178 -1.69 8.94 11.36
CA SER A 178 -1.50 8.81 12.81
C SER A 178 -1.51 7.35 13.25
N GLN A 179 -0.79 7.04 14.33
CA GLN A 179 -0.76 5.67 14.86
C GLN A 179 -2.16 5.18 15.27
N SER A 180 -3.02 6.09 15.75
CA SER A 180 -4.41 5.78 16.13
C SER A 180 -5.32 5.44 14.95
N GLU A 181 -4.92 5.76 13.72
CA GLU A 181 -5.68 5.36 12.53
C GLU A 181 -5.36 3.92 12.11
N ILE A 182 -4.22 3.36 12.54
CA ILE A 182 -3.83 1.99 12.19
C ILE A 182 -4.71 1.01 12.97
N PRO A 183 -5.47 0.13 12.29
CA PRO A 183 -6.31 -0.84 12.96
C PRO A 183 -5.48 -1.78 13.83
N GLU A 184 -6.04 -2.16 14.98
CA GLU A 184 -5.46 -3.21 15.81
C GLU A 184 -5.46 -4.53 15.03
N MET A 185 -4.29 -5.17 14.95
CA MET A 185 -4.07 -6.32 14.09
C MET A 185 -4.48 -7.63 14.77
N ALA A 186 -5.79 -7.82 14.96
CA ALA A 186 -6.34 -9.12 15.34
C ALA A 186 -6.14 -10.16 14.21
N ASN A 187 -6.23 -11.46 14.53
CA ASN A 187 -5.94 -12.57 13.61
C ASN A 187 -6.70 -12.50 12.26
N ASN A 188 -7.91 -11.96 12.24
CA ASN A 188 -8.72 -11.76 11.03
C ASN A 188 -8.25 -10.58 10.16
N MET A 189 -7.62 -9.58 10.77
CA MET A 189 -7.18 -8.37 10.11
C MET A 189 -6.00 -8.64 9.15
N GLY A 190 -5.16 -9.64 9.47
CA GLY A 190 -4.07 -10.08 8.60
C GLY A 190 -4.53 -10.57 7.23
N VAL A 191 -5.66 -11.30 7.16
CA VAL A 191 -6.24 -11.77 5.89
C VAL A 191 -6.68 -10.59 5.03
N LEU A 192 -7.36 -9.62 5.65
CA LEU A 192 -7.89 -8.44 4.97
C LEU A 192 -6.76 -7.53 4.48
N LEU A 193 -5.73 -7.32 5.32
CA LEU A 193 -4.52 -6.62 4.95
C LEU A 193 -3.86 -7.28 3.74
N TYR A 194 -3.69 -8.61 3.75
CA TYR A 194 -3.05 -9.34 2.67
C TYR A 194 -3.82 -9.23 1.36
N ARG A 195 -5.14 -9.44 1.42
CA ARG A 195 -6.08 -9.28 0.29
C ARG A 195 -6.00 -7.86 -0.28
N ASP A 196 -6.12 -6.85 0.56
CA ASP A 196 -6.15 -5.45 0.16
C ASP A 196 -4.78 -5.02 -0.38
N THR A 197 -3.67 -5.56 0.14
CA THR A 197 -2.33 -5.34 -0.41
C THR A 197 -2.24 -5.80 -1.86
N LEU A 198 -2.64 -7.04 -2.16
CA LEU A 198 -2.62 -7.55 -3.54
C LEU A 198 -3.53 -6.72 -4.44
N ASN A 199 -4.76 -6.45 -3.99
CA ASN A 199 -5.73 -5.70 -4.77
C ASN A 199 -5.25 -4.28 -5.09
N TYR A 200 -4.60 -3.64 -4.12
CA TYR A 200 -4.14 -2.27 -4.24
C TYR A 200 -2.93 -2.12 -5.13
N LEU A 201 -1.98 -3.05 -5.07
CA LEU A 201 -0.81 -3.04 -5.94
C LEU A 201 -1.19 -3.15 -7.42
N GLU A 202 -2.15 -4.02 -7.75
CA GLU A 202 -2.68 -4.15 -9.11
C GLU A 202 -3.43 -2.89 -9.55
N TYR A 203 -4.23 -2.29 -8.66
CA TYR A 203 -4.93 -1.04 -8.94
C TYR A 203 -3.97 0.13 -9.18
N LEU A 204 -2.97 0.31 -8.31
CA LEU A 204 -1.96 1.35 -8.47
C LEU A 204 -1.21 1.18 -9.80
N ALA A 205 -0.84 -0.05 -10.16
CA ALA A 205 -0.20 -0.29 -11.44
C ALA A 205 -1.06 0.18 -12.64
N GLN A 206 -2.38 -0.04 -12.62
CA GLN A 206 -3.28 0.42 -13.69
C GLN A 206 -3.43 1.94 -13.71
N VAL A 207 -3.66 2.56 -12.55
CA VAL A 207 -3.83 4.02 -12.44
C VAL A 207 -2.58 4.76 -12.91
N PHE A 208 -1.40 4.34 -12.45
CA PHE A 208 -0.15 5.01 -12.80
C PHE A 208 0.32 4.69 -14.22
N GLN A 209 -0.05 3.54 -14.77
CA GLN A 209 0.14 3.24 -16.19
C GLN A 209 -0.66 4.23 -17.03
N LYS A 210 -1.96 4.39 -16.74
CA LYS A 210 -2.82 5.35 -17.44
C LYS A 210 -2.32 6.79 -17.29
N LEU A 211 -1.92 7.17 -16.08
CA LEU A 211 -1.37 8.49 -15.83
C LEU A 211 -0.13 8.76 -16.70
N SER A 212 0.78 7.80 -16.81
CA SER A 212 2.01 7.95 -17.61
C SER A 212 1.75 8.13 -19.12
N GLU A 213 0.65 7.57 -19.63
CA GLU A 213 0.22 7.72 -21.02
C GLU A 213 -0.30 9.12 -21.29
N MET A 214 -1.00 9.72 -20.32
CA MET A 214 -1.55 11.08 -20.45
C MET A 214 -0.52 12.18 -20.33
N GLU A 215 0.52 11.99 -19.52
CA GLU A 215 1.68 12.91 -19.44
C GLU A 215 2.51 12.96 -20.74
N SER A 216 2.13 12.18 -21.76
CA SER A 216 2.78 12.12 -23.07
C SER A 216 2.00 12.84 -24.18
N ALA A 217 0.82 13.39 -23.87
CA ALA A 217 -0.08 14.08 -24.79
C ALA A 217 -0.08 15.60 -24.56
#